data_AF-A0A8T3ZQT8-F1
#
_entry.id   AF-A0A8T3ZQT8-F1
#
_cell.length_a   1.000
_cell.length_b   1.000
_cell.length_c   1.000
_cell.angle_alpha   90.00
_cell.angle_beta   90.00
_cell.angle_gamma   90.00
#
_symmetry.space_group_name_H-M   'P 1'
#
loop_
_entity.id
_entity.type
_entity.pdbx_description
1 polymer ?
#
loop_
_entity_poly.entity_id
_entity_poly.type
_entity_poly.pdbx_seq_one_letter_code
_entity_poly.pdbx_strand_id
1 'polypeptide(L)'
;MTEQRQSIEEIVRADSHVVEIIPSEYNWFPPIMDGLWKGERKTAEKLIKMIQTYLLLPYIVDDFESDHRERRIWRIEGEKRHHGFEECYSKNALKWNKYATTQTAIDLLLTLYTGPNKEQAAAYKTSFREKSDEEYNKKTTREKMQWVMEKKRQMYSLLEFLSENFA
;
A
#
# COMPACT_ATOMS: atom_id res chain seq x y z
N MET A 1 35.18 -11.36 19.90
CA MET A 1 33.73 -11.07 19.88
C MET A 1 33.38 -10.78 18.44
N THR A 2 32.60 -11.62 17.80
CA THR A 2 32.15 -11.39 16.42
C THR A 2 31.01 -10.38 16.50
N GLU A 3 31.20 -9.16 16.01
CA GLU A 3 30.11 -8.21 15.85
C GLU A 3 29.07 -8.83 14.91
N GLN A 4 27.92 -9.21 15.45
CA GLN A 4 26.78 -9.61 14.63
C GLN A 4 26.33 -8.37 13.86
N ARG A 5 26.56 -8.36 12.55
CA ARG A 5 26.09 -7.30 11.68
C ARG A 5 24.57 -7.37 11.64
N GLN A 6 23.91 -6.37 12.22
CA GLN A 6 22.45 -6.25 12.19
C GLN A 6 21.95 -6.17 10.73
N SER A 7 20.79 -6.75 10.46
CA SER A 7 20.10 -6.57 9.18
C SER A 7 19.55 -5.14 9.04
N ILE A 8 19.25 -4.70 7.82
CA ILE A 8 18.65 -3.37 7.61
C ILE A 8 17.27 -3.29 8.27
N GLU A 9 16.51 -4.38 8.26
CA GLU A 9 15.23 -4.47 8.95
C GLU A 9 15.38 -4.28 10.47
N GLU A 10 16.43 -4.84 11.07
CA GLU A 10 16.74 -4.64 12.49
C GLU A 10 17.16 -3.20 12.78
N ILE A 11 17.96 -2.60 11.91
CA ILE A 11 18.37 -1.19 12.00
C ILE A 11 17.15 -0.26 11.94
N VAL A 12 16.24 -0.45 10.98
CA VAL A 12 15.02 0.36 10.86
C VAL A 12 14.12 0.16 12.08
N ARG A 13 13.96 -1.07 12.57
CA ARG A 13 13.14 -1.36 13.76
C ARG A 13 13.72 -0.75 15.04
N ALA A 14 15.04 -0.63 15.13
CA ALA A 14 15.73 -0.09 16.30
C ALA A 14 15.93 1.43 16.24
N ASP A 15 15.62 2.09 15.12
CA ASP A 15 15.73 3.54 14.98
C ASP A 15 14.74 4.25 15.91
N SER A 16 15.20 5.27 16.64
CA SER A 16 14.40 5.96 17.67
C SER A 16 13.16 6.66 17.13
N HIS A 17 13.14 6.98 15.83
CA HIS A 17 11.99 7.61 15.18
C HIS A 17 10.90 6.60 14.80
N VAL A 18 11.22 5.30 14.75
CA VAL A 18 10.23 4.25 14.49
C VAL A 18 9.55 3.89 15.80
N VAL A 19 8.32 4.38 15.97
CA VAL A 19 7.51 4.17 17.17
C VAL A 19 6.94 2.75 17.20
N GLU A 20 6.45 2.28 16.06
CA GLU A 20 5.78 0.99 15.95
C GLU A 20 5.85 0.45 14.52
N ILE A 21 5.98 -0.88 14.38
CA ILE A 21 5.76 -1.57 13.10
C ILE A 21 4.57 -2.51 13.27
N ILE A 22 3.45 -2.14 12.66
CA ILE A 22 2.22 -2.93 12.68
C ILE A 22 2.23 -3.84 11.45
N PRO A 23 2.06 -5.16 11.61
CA PRO A 23 2.03 -6.08 10.47
C PRO A 23 0.82 -5.82 9.56
N SER A 24 0.89 -6.34 8.34
CA SER A 24 -0.26 -6.38 7.42
C SER A 24 -1.44 -7.15 8.03
N GLU A 25 -2.65 -6.68 7.79
CA GLU A 25 -3.90 -7.34 8.18
C GLU A 25 -4.22 -8.57 7.33
N TYR A 26 -3.65 -8.64 6.13
CA TYR A 26 -3.96 -9.68 5.15
C TYR A 26 -2.74 -10.58 4.92
N ASN A 27 -2.99 -11.89 4.88
CA ASN A 27 -2.00 -12.94 4.58
C ASN A 27 -2.49 -13.93 3.51
N TRP A 28 -3.72 -13.76 3.04
CA TRP A 28 -4.35 -14.58 2.02
C TRP A 28 -5.23 -13.69 1.14
N PHE A 29 -5.32 -14.02 -0.15
CA PHE A 29 -6.14 -13.30 -1.12
C PHE A 29 -7.03 -14.28 -1.89
N PRO A 30 -8.28 -13.89 -2.18
CA PRO A 30 -9.17 -14.73 -2.98
C PRO A 30 -8.65 -14.88 -4.42
N PRO A 31 -8.87 -16.04 -5.06
CA PRO A 31 -8.50 -16.25 -6.44
C PRO A 31 -9.40 -15.40 -7.36
N ILE A 32 -8.81 -14.77 -8.38
CA ILE A 32 -9.54 -13.94 -9.35
C ILE A 32 -9.38 -14.58 -10.72
N MET A 33 -10.51 -14.87 -11.37
CA MET A 33 -10.54 -15.63 -12.61
C MET A 33 -10.12 -14.81 -13.84
N ASP A 34 -9.46 -15.48 -14.78
CA ASP A 34 -8.88 -14.86 -15.98
C ASP A 34 -9.92 -14.31 -16.96
N GLY A 35 -11.15 -14.84 -16.94
CA GLY A 35 -12.23 -14.50 -17.89
C GLY A 35 -12.87 -13.12 -17.69
N LEU A 36 -12.45 -12.37 -16.67
CA LEU A 36 -13.07 -11.08 -16.30
C LEU A 36 -12.52 -9.89 -17.09
N TRP A 37 -11.53 -10.09 -17.97
CA TRP A 37 -10.74 -8.99 -18.56
C TRP A 37 -10.78 -9.01 -20.10
N LYS A 38 -10.91 -7.82 -20.71
CA LYS A 38 -10.85 -7.67 -22.18
C LYS A 38 -9.41 -7.78 -22.70
N GLY A 39 -9.00 -8.93 -23.23
CA GLY A 39 -7.78 -9.10 -24.06
C GLY A 39 -6.42 -8.82 -23.39
N GLU A 40 -6.40 -8.24 -22.20
CA GLU A 40 -5.20 -7.77 -21.49
C GLU A 40 -4.97 -8.51 -20.17
N ARG A 41 -5.08 -9.84 -20.21
CA ARG A 41 -4.90 -10.72 -19.05
C ARG A 41 -3.63 -10.39 -18.24
N LYS A 42 -2.48 -10.30 -18.92
CA LYS A 42 -1.19 -10.01 -18.26
C LYS A 42 -1.19 -8.65 -17.55
N THR A 43 -1.90 -7.66 -18.11
CA THR A 43 -2.07 -6.35 -17.49
C THR A 43 -2.89 -6.49 -16.21
N ALA A 44 -4.05 -7.15 -16.28
CA ALA A 44 -4.91 -7.36 -15.10
C ALA A 44 -4.18 -8.14 -13.98
N GLU A 45 -3.49 -9.24 -14.31
CA GLU A 45 -2.68 -10.01 -13.36
C GLU A 45 -1.61 -9.13 -12.68
N LYS A 46 -0.90 -8.29 -13.46
CA LYS A 46 0.09 -7.36 -12.92
C LYS A 46 -0.54 -6.35 -11.96
N LEU A 47 -1.70 -5.78 -12.32
CA LEU A 47 -2.42 -4.81 -11.51
C LEU A 47 -2.94 -5.45 -10.21
N ILE A 48 -3.52 -6.65 -10.28
CA ILE A 48 -3.93 -7.44 -9.10
C ILE A 48 -2.74 -7.68 -8.19
N LYS A 49 -1.59 -8.11 -8.74
CA LYS A 49 -0.37 -8.33 -7.95
C LYS A 49 0.14 -7.06 -7.28
N MET A 50 0.01 -5.90 -7.94
CA MET A 50 0.36 -4.61 -7.32
C MET A 50 -0.55 -4.31 -6.12
N ILE A 51 -1.86 -4.53 -6.25
CA ILE A 51 -2.83 -4.34 -5.16
C ILE A 51 -2.52 -5.30 -4.00
N GLN A 52 -2.35 -6.60 -4.28
CA GLN A 52 -1.99 -7.61 -3.28
C GLN A 52 -0.67 -7.29 -2.57
N THR A 53 0.36 -6.87 -3.31
CA THR A 53 1.65 -6.48 -2.73
C THR A 53 1.50 -5.29 -1.78
N TYR A 54 0.67 -4.31 -2.13
CA TYR A 54 0.38 -3.18 -1.26
C TYR A 54 -0.39 -3.60 0.00
N LEU A 55 -1.37 -4.49 -0.15
CA LEU A 55 -2.12 -5.05 0.99
C LEU A 55 -1.20 -5.75 1.99
N LEU A 56 -0.14 -6.42 1.53
CA LEU A 56 0.88 -7.09 2.36
C LEU A 56 1.86 -6.14 3.06
N LEU A 57 1.90 -4.85 2.72
CA LEU A 57 2.85 -3.94 3.35
C LEU A 57 2.48 -3.67 4.81
N PRO A 58 3.46 -3.69 5.74
CA PRO A 58 3.25 -3.26 7.11
C PRO A 58 3.07 -1.73 7.20
N TYR A 59 2.65 -1.27 8.36
CA TYR A 59 2.66 0.14 8.72
C TYR A 59 3.90 0.41 9.56
N ILE A 60 4.76 1.32 9.10
CA ILE A 60 5.87 1.82 9.91
C ILE A 60 5.44 3.20 10.42
N VAL A 61 5.10 3.26 11.70
CA VAL A 61 4.64 4.47 12.39
C VAL A 61 5.88 5.20 12.89
N ASP A 62 6.03 6.45 12.44
CA ASP A 62 7.10 7.35 12.88
C ASP A 62 6.56 8.54 13.70
N ASP A 63 7.45 9.15 14.48
CA ASP A 63 7.18 10.27 15.39
C ASP A 63 7.21 11.65 14.71
N PHE A 64 7.41 11.73 13.40
CA PHE A 64 7.47 12.99 12.66
C PHE A 64 6.08 13.62 12.43
N GLU A 65 5.00 12.94 12.80
CA GLU A 65 3.62 13.42 12.61
C GLU A 65 3.34 13.87 11.15
N SER A 66 3.11 15.17 10.94
CA SER A 66 2.92 15.77 9.62
C SER A 66 4.17 16.45 9.05
N ASP A 67 5.33 16.39 9.72
CA ASP A 67 6.58 16.98 9.25
C ASP A 67 7.26 16.09 8.19
N HIS A 68 7.05 16.45 6.93
CA HIS A 68 7.65 15.75 5.80
C HIS A 68 9.12 16.11 5.58
N ARG A 69 9.56 17.27 6.06
CA ARG A 69 10.93 17.76 5.85
C ARG A 69 11.88 17.00 6.75
N GLU A 70 11.58 16.94 8.04
CA GLU A 70 12.36 16.19 9.03
C GLU A 70 12.39 14.69 8.68
N ARG A 71 11.24 14.11 8.34
CA ARG A 71 11.16 12.72 7.86
C ARG A 71 12.04 12.50 6.62
N ARG A 72 12.14 13.47 5.70
CA ARG A 72 13.01 13.35 4.51
C ARG A 72 14.49 13.40 4.90
N ILE A 73 14.88 14.30 5.79
CA ILE A 73 16.26 14.43 6.27
C ILE A 73 16.68 13.12 6.94
N TRP A 74 15.87 12.62 7.89
CA TRP A 74 16.09 11.35 8.57
C TRP A 74 16.32 10.17 7.61
N ARG A 75 15.50 10.04 6.56
CA ARG A 75 15.69 8.95 5.57
C ARG A 75 16.99 9.08 4.79
N ILE A 76 17.37 10.29 4.39
CA ILE A 76 18.61 10.53 3.65
C ILE A 76 19.82 10.23 4.54
N GLU A 77 19.79 10.63 5.81
CA GLU A 77 20.84 10.34 6.77
C GLU A 77 20.90 8.86 7.12
N GLY A 78 19.75 8.21 7.28
CA GLY A 78 19.63 6.76 7.43
C GLY A 78 20.30 6.00 6.29
N GLU A 79 20.02 6.35 5.04
CA GLU A 79 20.64 5.72 3.86
C GLU A 79 22.16 5.96 3.80
N LYS A 80 22.63 7.15 4.18
CA LYS A 80 24.08 7.44 4.26
C LYS A 80 24.79 6.59 5.32
N ARG A 81 24.13 6.31 6.45
CA ARG A 81 24.67 5.49 7.54
C ARG A 81 24.57 3.99 7.24
N HIS A 82 23.45 3.58 6.65
CA HIS A 82 23.10 2.18 6.41
C HIS A 82 22.49 2.03 5.02
N HIS A 83 23.28 1.52 4.07
CA HIS A 83 22.80 1.29 2.71
C HIS A 83 21.58 0.36 2.69
N GLY A 84 20.53 0.75 1.98
CA GLY A 84 19.26 0.02 1.89
C GLY A 84 18.21 0.45 2.92
N PHE A 85 18.53 1.41 3.81
CA PHE A 85 17.57 1.97 4.76
C PHE A 85 16.35 2.56 4.07
N GLU A 86 16.54 3.36 3.00
CA GLU A 86 15.41 3.95 2.28
C GLU A 86 14.56 2.86 1.61
N GLU A 87 15.20 1.84 1.02
CA GLU A 87 14.49 0.73 0.40
C GLU A 87 13.64 -0.03 1.43
N CYS A 88 14.21 -0.35 2.58
CA CYS A 88 13.50 -1.02 3.67
C CYS A 88 12.33 -0.17 4.18
N TYR A 89 12.57 1.09 4.53
CA TYR A 89 11.51 2.00 4.97
C TYR A 89 10.49 2.29 3.85
N SER A 90 10.84 2.11 2.58
CA SER A 90 9.89 2.23 1.46
C SER A 90 8.83 1.15 1.44
N LYS A 91 9.04 0.03 2.14
CA LYS A 91 8.06 -1.04 2.36
C LYS A 91 7.06 -0.67 3.47
N ASN A 92 6.61 0.58 3.48
CA ASN A 92 5.64 1.13 4.41
C ASN A 92 4.34 1.48 3.68
N ALA A 93 3.21 0.95 4.15
CA ALA A 93 1.88 1.23 3.61
C ALA A 93 1.50 2.73 3.71
N LEU A 94 2.09 3.48 4.66
CA LEU A 94 1.89 4.91 4.88
C LEU A 94 2.65 5.83 3.88
N LYS A 95 3.39 5.28 2.92
CA LYS A 95 3.96 6.12 1.85
C LYS A 95 2.89 6.46 0.82
N TRP A 96 2.62 7.77 0.66
CA TRP A 96 1.65 8.27 -0.33
C TRP A 96 1.85 7.67 -1.73
N ASN A 97 3.09 7.65 -2.24
CA ASN A 97 3.36 7.09 -3.58
C ASN A 97 2.95 5.61 -3.72
N LYS A 98 3.04 4.81 -2.65
CA LYS A 98 2.58 3.42 -2.66
C LYS A 98 1.06 3.38 -2.77
N TYR A 99 0.37 4.17 -1.95
CA TYR A 99 -1.07 4.32 -1.99
C TYR A 99 -1.58 4.81 -3.37
N ALA A 100 -1.03 5.91 -3.87
CA ALA A 100 -1.41 6.52 -5.16
C ALA A 100 -1.15 5.59 -6.36
N THR A 101 -0.05 4.84 -6.33
CA THR A 101 0.24 3.81 -7.34
C THR A 101 -0.82 2.71 -7.31
N THR A 102 -1.22 2.25 -6.12
CA THR A 102 -2.24 1.22 -5.96
C THR A 102 -3.64 1.71 -6.36
N GLN A 103 -3.99 2.97 -6.05
CA GLN A 103 -5.23 3.58 -6.54
C GLN A 103 -5.27 3.63 -8.07
N THR A 104 -4.19 4.09 -8.71
CA THR A 104 -4.08 4.06 -10.18
C THR A 104 -4.24 2.64 -10.72
N ALA A 105 -3.65 1.65 -10.03
CA ALA A 105 -3.77 0.26 -10.44
C ALA A 105 -5.23 -0.25 -10.39
N ILE A 106 -5.98 0.14 -9.36
CA ILE A 106 -7.42 -0.17 -9.23
C ILE A 106 -8.23 0.52 -10.32
N ASP A 107 -8.00 1.81 -10.56
CA ASP A 107 -8.70 2.58 -11.60
C ASP A 107 -8.53 1.94 -12.99
N LEU A 108 -7.32 1.48 -13.31
CA LEU A 108 -7.02 0.76 -14.55
C LEU A 108 -7.67 -0.63 -14.57
N LEU A 109 -7.54 -1.40 -13.47
CA LEU A 109 -8.12 -2.74 -13.37
C LEU A 109 -9.63 -2.72 -13.60
N LEU A 110 -10.32 -1.77 -12.97
CA LEU A 110 -11.78 -1.58 -13.12
C LEU A 110 -12.17 -1.09 -14.52
N THR A 111 -11.27 -0.42 -15.25
CA THR A 111 -11.50 -0.02 -16.65
C THR A 111 -11.40 -1.22 -17.60
N LEU A 112 -10.58 -2.22 -17.26
CA LEU A 112 -10.43 -3.46 -18.02
C LEU A 112 -11.52 -4.50 -17.71
N TYR A 113 -12.29 -4.30 -16.64
CA TYR A 113 -13.30 -5.23 -16.15
C TYR A 113 -14.49 -5.40 -17.12
N THR A 114 -14.78 -6.64 -17.50
CA THR A 114 -15.89 -6.99 -18.41
C THR A 114 -16.95 -7.91 -17.79
N GLY A 115 -16.84 -8.26 -16.51
CA GLY A 115 -17.78 -9.15 -15.83
C GLY A 115 -19.20 -8.59 -15.68
N PRO A 116 -20.14 -9.38 -15.13
CA PRO A 116 -21.58 -9.07 -15.13
C PRO A 116 -21.95 -7.85 -14.26
N ASN A 117 -21.27 -7.63 -13.13
CA ASN A 117 -21.59 -6.56 -12.18
C ASN A 117 -20.84 -5.23 -12.46
N LYS A 118 -20.95 -4.67 -13.67
CA LYS A 118 -20.20 -3.46 -14.08
C LYS A 118 -20.55 -2.21 -13.27
N GLU A 119 -21.80 -2.05 -12.85
CA GLU A 119 -22.24 -0.89 -12.07
C GLU A 119 -21.61 -0.88 -10.68
N GLN A 120 -21.55 -2.05 -10.02
CA GLN A 120 -20.87 -2.20 -8.73
C GLN A 120 -19.35 -1.99 -8.86
N ALA A 121 -18.74 -2.49 -9.95
CA ALA A 121 -17.34 -2.21 -10.26
C ALA A 121 -17.07 -0.71 -10.45
N ALA A 122 -17.98 0.03 -11.10
CA ALA A 122 -17.88 1.48 -11.25
C ALA A 122 -18.04 2.22 -9.91
N ALA A 123 -18.90 1.73 -9.00
CA ALA A 123 -19.04 2.30 -7.66
C ALA A 123 -17.73 2.18 -6.85
N TYR A 124 -17.01 1.06 -6.95
CA TYR A 124 -15.68 0.91 -6.35
C TYR A 124 -14.71 1.99 -6.87
N LYS A 125 -14.68 2.22 -8.19
CA LYS A 125 -13.83 3.26 -8.80
C LYS A 125 -14.06 4.64 -8.18
N THR A 126 -15.32 5.02 -7.98
CA THR A 126 -15.67 6.30 -7.35
C THR A 126 -15.26 6.34 -5.87
N SER A 127 -15.43 5.25 -5.12
CA SER A 127 -15.08 5.18 -3.68
C SER A 127 -13.59 5.38 -3.39
N PHE A 128 -12.71 5.06 -4.35
CA PHE A 128 -11.28 5.30 -4.25
C PHE A 128 -10.85 6.71 -4.65
N ARG A 129 -11.71 7.49 -5.32
CA ARG A 129 -11.35 8.80 -5.92
C ARG A 129 -11.34 10.00 -4.97
N GLU A 130 -11.47 9.78 -3.66
CA GLU A 130 -11.43 10.88 -2.70
C GLU A 130 -10.16 10.91 -1.85
N LYS A 131 -9.38 11.97 -2.11
CA LYS A 131 -8.61 12.89 -1.26
C LYS A 131 -7.29 13.25 -1.93
N SER A 132 -7.07 14.54 -2.11
CA SER A 132 -5.87 15.04 -2.78
C SER A 132 -4.63 14.77 -1.94
N ASP A 133 -3.46 14.70 -2.58
CA ASP A 133 -2.13 14.64 -1.95
C ASP A 133 -2.02 15.64 -0.78
N GLU A 134 -2.64 16.81 -0.93
CA GLU A 134 -2.63 17.88 0.05
C GLU A 134 -3.35 17.49 1.36
N GLU A 135 -4.50 16.83 1.28
CA GLU A 135 -5.23 16.35 2.45
C GLU A 135 -4.50 15.21 3.14
N TYR A 136 -3.84 14.33 2.38
CA TYR A 136 -3.00 13.28 2.95
C TYR A 136 -1.79 13.85 3.68
N ASN A 137 -1.14 14.85 3.08
CA ASN A 137 0.07 15.44 3.65
C ASN A 137 -0.20 16.22 4.93
N LYS A 138 -1.39 16.79 5.11
CA LYS A 138 -1.78 17.48 6.35
C LYS A 138 -2.05 16.55 7.52
N LYS A 139 -2.24 15.25 7.28
CA LYS A 139 -2.53 14.25 8.33
C LYS A 139 -1.28 13.89 9.14
N THR A 140 -1.49 13.72 10.43
CA THR A 140 -0.55 13.03 11.33
C THR A 140 -0.31 11.58 10.88
N THR A 141 0.75 10.95 11.38
CA THR A 141 1.05 9.55 11.06
C THR A 141 -0.11 8.63 11.45
N ARG A 142 -0.74 8.87 12.60
CA ARG A 142 -1.88 8.08 13.10
C ARG A 142 -3.14 8.26 12.25
N GLU A 143 -3.45 9.49 11.84
CA GLU A 143 -4.58 9.73 10.93
C GLU A 143 -4.34 9.11 9.55
N LYS A 144 -3.09 9.15 9.04
CA LYS A 144 -2.72 8.44 7.81
C LYS A 144 -2.91 6.94 7.96
N MET A 145 -2.60 6.36 9.12
CA MET A 145 -2.81 4.94 9.38
C MET A 145 -4.29 4.56 9.33
N GLN A 146 -5.15 5.26 10.07
CA GLN A 146 -6.59 5.02 10.03
C GLN A 146 -7.15 5.15 8.60
N TRP A 147 -6.71 6.18 7.89
CA TRP A 147 -7.03 6.40 6.48
C TRP A 147 -6.64 5.21 5.59
N VAL A 148 -5.38 4.77 5.70
CA VAL A 148 -4.84 3.69 4.88
C VAL A 148 -5.48 2.34 5.24
N MET A 149 -5.77 2.08 6.52
CA MET A 149 -6.50 0.88 6.97
C MET A 149 -7.89 0.78 6.33
N GLU A 150 -8.68 1.86 6.38
CA GLU A 150 -10.00 1.90 5.73
C GLU A 150 -9.89 1.66 4.22
N LYS A 151 -8.87 2.24 3.58
CA LYS A 151 -8.65 2.05 2.14
C LYS A 151 -8.18 0.65 1.80
N LYS A 152 -7.28 0.04 2.57
CA LYS A 152 -6.87 -1.35 2.38
C LYS A 152 -8.06 -2.31 2.56
N ARG A 153 -8.98 -2.01 3.49
CA ARG A 153 -10.24 -2.75 3.62
C ARG A 153 -11.09 -2.66 2.35
N GLN A 154 -11.27 -1.46 1.81
CA GLN A 154 -11.99 -1.27 0.54
C GLN A 154 -11.31 -2.02 -0.63
N MET A 155 -9.96 -2.02 -0.67
CA MET A 155 -9.19 -2.76 -1.68
C MET A 155 -9.38 -4.27 -1.55
N TYR A 156 -9.39 -4.80 -0.32
CA TYR A 156 -9.63 -6.22 -0.08
C TYR A 156 -11.05 -6.61 -0.51
N SER A 157 -12.08 -5.84 -0.14
CA SER A 157 -13.46 -6.08 -0.58
C SER A 157 -13.64 -6.00 -2.08
N LEU A 158 -12.85 -5.18 -2.79
CA LEU A 158 -12.79 -5.23 -4.25
C LEU A 158 -12.26 -6.59 -4.75
N LEU A 159 -11.19 -7.14 -4.16
CA LEU A 159 -10.67 -8.45 -4.53
C LEU A 159 -11.70 -9.57 -4.25
N GLU A 160 -12.43 -9.49 -3.14
CA GLU A 160 -13.55 -10.40 -2.83
C GLU A 160 -14.63 -10.30 -3.90
N PHE A 161 -15.12 -9.09 -4.20
CA PHE A 161 -16.10 -8.86 -5.25
C PHE A 161 -15.64 -9.43 -6.62
N LEU A 162 -14.38 -9.22 -7.00
CA LEU A 162 -13.84 -9.75 -8.25
C LEU A 162 -13.78 -11.28 -8.25
N SER A 163 -13.62 -11.92 -7.08
CA SER A 163 -13.68 -13.38 -6.96
C SER A 163 -15.11 -13.92 -7.01
N GLU A 164 -16.09 -13.18 -6.49
CA GLU A 164 -17.50 -13.58 -6.37
C GLU A 164 -18.30 -13.44 -7.67
N ASN A 165 -17.78 -12.74 -8.69
CA ASN A 165 -18.42 -12.64 -10.01
C ASN A 165 -18.42 -13.97 -10.82
N PHE A 166 -18.27 -15.08 -10.12
CA PHE A 166 -18.48 -16.45 -10.57
C PHE A 166 -19.10 -17.25 -9.41
N ALA A 167 -20.42 -17.16 -9.28
CA ALA A 167 -21.29 -18.11 -8.59
C ALA A 167 -22.47 -18.42 -9.51
#